data_AF-A0A970W5N0-F1
#
_entry.id   AF-A0A970W5N0-F1
#
_cell.length_a   1.000
_cell.length_b   1.000
_cell.length_c   1.000
_cell.angle_alpha   90.00
_cell.angle_beta   90.00
_cell.angle_gamma   90.00
#
_symmetry.space_group_name_H-M   'P 1'
#
loop_
_entity.id
_entity.type
_entity.pdbx_description
1 polymer ?
#
loop_
_entity_poly.entity_id
_entity_poly.type
_entity_poly.pdbx_seq_one_letter_code
_entity_poly.pdbx_strand_id
1 'polypeptide(L)'
;MSNQDKGRPSSRAIVGFAVYLLLGPIILFIAAGTLKWPWAWAYVLLGWVATFGSRLLVWRISPDTLRERGRFGEVEAPSWDRLLGPIVGMLGPLVIGLVAGLDHRFGWSRVPASVQWAAALALVAAYAFATWALAANRYFSAVARIQSDRGQTVVSSGPYALVRHPAYASSLVGSVAMALMLGSLAGLIPAAGMIAALIARTKLEDEMLQAGLPGYADYAARVRYRLIPGVW
;
A
#
# COMPACT_ATOMS: atom_id res chain seq x y z
N MET A 1 14.12 -13.05 33.04
CA MET A 1 13.64 -11.89 32.26
C MET A 1 12.14 -12.06 32.04
N SER A 2 11.32 -11.16 32.58
CA SER A 2 9.87 -11.34 32.71
C SER A 2 9.14 -11.23 31.37
N ASN A 3 8.02 -11.93 31.28
CA ASN A 3 7.15 -12.07 30.11
C ASN A 3 6.41 -10.77 29.70
N GLN A 4 6.87 -9.59 30.16
CA GLN A 4 6.25 -8.28 29.93
C GLN A 4 6.80 -7.53 28.70
N ASP A 5 7.86 -8.01 28.06
CA ASP A 5 8.52 -7.29 26.95
C ASP A 5 7.97 -7.60 25.55
N LYS A 6 7.01 -8.53 25.42
CA LYS A 6 6.52 -9.04 24.12
C LYS A 6 5.54 -8.11 23.38
N GLY A 7 5.31 -6.90 23.87
CA GLY A 7 4.25 -6.02 23.37
C GLY A 7 4.66 -4.62 22.94
N ARG A 8 5.86 -4.14 23.29
CA ARG A 8 6.29 -2.77 22.98
C ARG A 8 7.11 -2.74 21.68
N PRO A 9 6.76 -1.89 20.71
CA PRO A 9 7.58 -1.74 19.50
C PRO A 9 8.98 -1.24 19.89
N SER A 10 10.02 -1.79 19.25
CA SER A 10 11.39 -1.37 19.51
C SER A 10 11.59 0.11 19.13
N SER A 11 12.52 0.80 19.80
CA SER A 11 12.83 2.21 19.49
C SER A 11 13.21 2.41 18.01
N ARG A 12 13.91 1.44 17.41
CA ARG A 12 14.23 1.42 15.98
C ARG A 12 12.99 1.34 15.10
N ALA A 13 11.99 0.52 15.46
CA ALA A 13 10.74 0.41 14.71
C ALA A 13 9.92 1.71 14.77
N ILE A 14 9.88 2.36 15.94
CA ILE A 14 9.19 3.66 16.12
C ILE A 14 9.88 4.74 15.25
N VAL A 15 11.21 4.83 15.31
CA VAL A 15 11.98 5.79 14.51
C VAL A 15 11.81 5.52 13.02
N GLY A 16 11.91 4.27 12.58
CA GLY A 16 11.72 3.91 11.17
C GLY A 16 10.32 4.25 10.66
N PHE A 17 9.28 4.03 11.48
CA PHE A 17 7.91 4.39 11.16
C PHE A 17 7.70 5.91 11.09
N ALA A 18 8.29 6.67 12.02
CA ALA A 18 8.25 8.12 12.00
C ALA A 18 8.96 8.69 10.76
N VAL A 19 10.15 8.17 10.42
CA VAL A 19 10.87 8.55 9.20
C VAL A 19 10.01 8.28 7.97
N TYR A 20 9.41 7.10 7.85
CA TYR A 20 8.51 6.77 6.74
C TYR A 20 7.33 7.75 6.62
N LEU A 21 6.69 8.10 7.74
CA LEU A 21 5.56 9.04 7.77
C LEU A 21 5.92 10.47 7.38
N LEU A 22 7.13 10.92 7.71
CA LEU A 22 7.58 12.29 7.48
C LEU A 22 8.28 12.46 6.13
N LEU A 23 8.93 11.41 5.61
CA LEU A 23 9.69 11.47 4.37
C LEU A 23 8.82 11.87 3.17
N GLY A 24 7.61 11.33 3.08
CA GLY A 24 6.65 11.67 2.02
C GLY A 24 6.28 13.15 1.99
N PRO A 25 5.71 13.71 3.08
CA PRO A 25 5.43 15.14 3.18
C PRO A 25 6.66 16.04 2.94
N ILE A 26 7.82 15.66 3.49
CA ILE A 26 9.07 16.42 3.32
C ILE A 26 9.44 16.52 1.83
N ILE A 27 9.52 15.38 1.13
CA ILE A 27 9.85 15.35 -0.30
C ILE A 27 8.82 16.14 -1.11
N LEU A 28 7.53 15.94 -0.84
CA LEU A 28 6.42 16.61 -1.52
C LEU A 28 6.53 18.14 -1.43
N PHE A 29 6.73 18.67 -0.22
CA PHE A 29 6.78 20.12 0.00
C PHE A 29 8.12 20.76 -0.40
N ILE A 30 9.25 20.04 -0.27
CA ILE A 30 10.54 20.50 -0.81
C ILE A 30 10.45 20.62 -2.34
N ALA A 31 9.87 19.62 -3.00
CA ALA A 31 9.66 19.63 -4.44
C ALA A 31 8.76 20.78 -4.88
N ALA A 32 7.64 20.99 -4.16
CA ALA A 32 6.72 22.10 -4.39
C ALA A 32 7.36 23.50 -4.17
N GLY A 33 8.36 23.59 -3.29
CA GLY A 33 8.98 24.88 -2.93
C GLY A 33 8.06 25.83 -2.15
N THR A 34 6.92 25.33 -1.65
CA THR A 34 5.93 26.11 -0.90
C THR A 34 5.12 25.21 0.01
N LEU A 35 4.72 25.72 1.18
CA LEU A 35 3.75 25.07 2.06
C LEU A 35 2.30 25.49 1.76
N LYS A 36 2.10 26.48 0.87
CA LYS A 36 0.79 27.05 0.52
C LYS A 36 0.08 26.20 -0.54
N TRP A 37 -0.10 24.91 -0.26
CA TRP A 37 -0.75 23.97 -1.16
C TRP A 37 -1.80 23.14 -0.40
N PRO A 38 -3.07 23.59 -0.36
CA PRO A 38 -4.11 22.95 0.44
C PRO A 38 -4.34 21.48 0.11
N TRP A 39 -4.28 21.11 -1.18
CA TRP A 39 -4.45 19.72 -1.62
C TRP A 39 -3.34 18.79 -1.13
N ALA A 40 -2.08 19.26 -1.05
CA ALA A 40 -1.01 18.49 -0.44
C ALA A 40 -1.24 18.27 1.06
N TRP A 41 -1.67 19.29 1.79
CA TRP A 41 -2.02 19.13 3.21
C TRP A 41 -3.20 18.19 3.41
N ALA A 42 -4.23 18.28 2.58
CA ALA A 42 -5.37 17.35 2.61
C ALA A 42 -4.92 15.91 2.34
N TYR A 43 -4.05 15.69 1.34
CA TYR A 43 -3.47 14.38 1.06
C TYR A 43 -2.67 13.82 2.26
N VAL A 44 -1.80 14.64 2.86
CA VAL A 44 -1.02 14.24 4.04
C VAL A 44 -1.92 13.87 5.21
N LEU A 45 -2.93 14.70 5.52
CA LEU A 45 -3.88 14.44 6.59
C LEU A 45 -4.68 13.16 6.35
N LEU A 46 -5.21 12.96 5.13
CA LEU A 46 -5.91 11.73 4.77
C LEU A 46 -5.01 10.51 4.94
N GLY A 47 -3.76 10.57 4.49
CA GLY A 47 -2.79 9.50 4.62
C GLY A 47 -2.46 9.16 6.08
N TRP A 48 -2.30 10.17 6.93
CA TRP A 48 -2.08 9.98 8.37
C TRP A 48 -3.30 9.38 9.04
N VAL A 49 -4.50 9.95 8.84
CA VAL A 49 -5.75 9.42 9.40
C VAL A 49 -5.97 7.97 8.97
N ALA A 50 -5.80 7.66 7.69
CA ALA A 50 -5.90 6.29 7.18
C ALA A 50 -4.85 5.36 7.83
N THR A 51 -3.61 5.82 7.97
CA THR A 51 -2.55 5.04 8.58
C THR A 51 -2.84 4.75 10.05
N PHE A 52 -3.11 5.77 10.87
CA PHE A 52 -3.38 5.57 12.30
C PHE A 52 -4.71 4.83 12.53
N GLY A 53 -5.76 5.17 11.79
CA GLY A 53 -7.06 4.52 11.86
C GLY A 53 -6.98 3.03 11.50
N SER A 54 -6.29 2.68 10.42
CA SER A 54 -6.09 1.29 10.02
C SER A 54 -5.30 0.50 11.05
N ARG A 55 -4.24 1.07 11.64
CA ARG A 55 -3.46 0.41 12.70
C ARG A 55 -4.28 0.21 13.97
N LEU A 56 -5.06 1.21 14.38
CA LEU A 56 -5.94 1.08 15.55
C LEU A 56 -7.01 0.01 15.34
N LEU A 57 -7.67 0.01 14.18
CA LEU A 57 -8.69 -0.98 13.83
C LEU A 57 -8.11 -2.40 13.79
N VAL A 58 -7.00 -2.60 13.06
CA VAL A 58 -6.40 -3.93 12.89
C VAL A 58 -5.76 -4.41 14.20
N TRP A 59 -5.28 -3.52 15.06
CA TRP A 59 -4.83 -3.90 16.40
C TRP A 59 -5.94 -4.55 17.23
N ARG A 60 -7.20 -4.09 17.06
CA ARG A 60 -8.36 -4.66 17.75
C ARG A 60 -8.82 -5.98 17.15
N ILE A 61 -8.65 -6.17 15.84
CA ILE A 61 -9.15 -7.36 15.11
C ILE A 61 -8.10 -8.49 15.08
N SER A 62 -6.86 -8.16 14.73
CA SER A 62 -5.77 -9.12 14.51
C SER A 62 -4.41 -8.51 14.86
N PRO A 63 -4.06 -8.40 16.16
CA PRO A 63 -2.79 -7.83 16.59
C PRO A 63 -1.58 -8.61 16.06
N ASP A 64 -1.72 -9.92 15.84
CA ASP A 64 -0.66 -10.77 15.28
C ASP A 64 -0.28 -10.39 13.85
N THR A 65 -1.22 -9.85 13.07
CA THR A 65 -0.95 -9.35 11.71
C THR A 65 -0.02 -8.15 11.75
N LEU A 66 -0.23 -7.24 12.70
CA LEU A 66 0.65 -6.07 12.86
C LEU A 66 2.02 -6.47 13.40
N ARG A 67 2.10 -7.47 14.29
CA ARG A 67 3.37 -8.03 14.76
C ARG A 67 4.17 -8.65 13.62
N GLU A 68 3.53 -9.45 12.77
CA GLU A 68 4.17 -10.03 11.59
C GLU A 68 4.71 -8.94 10.66
N ARG A 69 3.92 -7.90 10.38
CA ARG A 69 4.39 -6.76 9.57
C ARG A 69 5.54 -5.98 10.20
N GLY A 70 5.66 -6.01 11.53
CA GLY A 70 6.77 -5.41 12.27
C GLY A 70 8.10 -6.13 12.10
N ARG A 71 8.09 -7.40 11.67
CA ARG A 71 9.30 -8.21 11.37
C ARG A 71 9.88 -7.95 9.98
N PHE A 72 9.47 -6.85 9.35
CA PHE A 72 10.02 -6.41 8.08
C PHE A 72 11.55 -6.23 8.20
N GLY A 73 12.30 -6.88 7.29
CA GLY A 73 13.77 -6.90 7.32
C GLY A 73 14.38 -8.09 8.06
N GLU A 74 13.62 -8.80 8.89
CA GLU A 74 14.06 -10.08 9.50
C GLU A 74 13.66 -11.29 8.65
N VAL A 75 12.62 -11.13 7.83
CA VAL A 75 12.07 -12.21 7.03
C VAL A 75 12.64 -12.19 5.62
N GLU A 76 13.14 -13.34 5.18
CA GLU A 76 13.70 -13.49 3.84
C GLU A 76 12.60 -13.39 2.77
N ALA A 77 12.80 -12.48 1.83
CA ALA A 77 11.89 -12.24 0.72
C ALA A 77 12.48 -12.83 -0.58
N PRO A 78 11.63 -13.35 -1.49
CA PRO A 78 12.05 -13.75 -2.83
C PRO A 78 12.84 -12.62 -3.52
N SER A 79 13.80 -12.99 -4.37
CA SER A 79 14.69 -12.02 -5.05
C SER A 79 13.92 -10.96 -5.84
N TRP A 80 12.83 -11.34 -6.50
CA TRP A 80 11.96 -10.42 -7.22
C TRP A 80 11.24 -9.44 -6.27
N ASP A 81 10.87 -9.88 -5.07
CA ASP A 81 10.17 -9.04 -4.09
C ASP A 81 11.12 -8.05 -3.41
N ARG A 82 12.40 -8.43 -3.27
CA ARG A 82 13.46 -7.51 -2.81
C ARG A 82 13.63 -6.29 -3.72
N LEU A 83 13.29 -6.43 -5.02
CA LEU A 83 13.28 -5.33 -5.97
C LEU A 83 11.92 -4.64 -6.03
N LEU A 84 10.84 -5.40 -6.27
CA LEU A 84 9.51 -4.86 -6.54
C LEU A 84 8.82 -4.32 -5.28
N GLY A 85 9.06 -4.94 -4.12
CA GLY A 85 8.46 -4.55 -2.85
C GLY A 85 8.76 -3.11 -2.45
N PRO A 86 10.04 -2.67 -2.41
CA PRO A 86 10.40 -1.29 -2.14
C PRO A 86 9.89 -0.31 -3.21
N ILE A 87 9.88 -0.70 -4.48
CA ILE A 87 9.33 0.13 -5.58
C ILE A 87 7.85 0.41 -5.34
N VAL A 88 7.06 -0.62 -5.02
CA VAL A 88 5.62 -0.49 -4.80
C VAL A 88 5.30 0.17 -3.46
N GLY A 89 5.98 -0.23 -2.39
CA GLY A 89 5.61 0.16 -1.01
C GLY A 89 6.19 1.50 -0.54
N MET A 90 7.25 1.99 -1.18
CA MET A 90 7.96 3.18 -0.74
C MET A 90 8.37 4.10 -1.90
N LEU A 91 9.21 3.64 -2.82
CA LEU A 91 9.81 4.52 -3.84
C LEU A 91 8.76 5.08 -4.81
N GLY A 92 7.80 4.27 -5.24
CA GLY A 92 6.73 4.67 -6.16
C GLY A 92 5.93 5.87 -5.65
N PRO A 93 5.27 5.78 -4.48
CA PRO A 93 4.55 6.91 -3.89
C PRO A 93 5.44 8.14 -3.65
N LEU A 94 6.71 7.95 -3.25
CA LEU A 94 7.65 9.06 -3.06
C LEU A 94 7.97 9.77 -4.38
N VAL A 95 8.19 9.03 -5.47
CA VAL A 95 8.47 9.59 -6.79
C VAL A 95 7.22 10.26 -7.36
N ILE A 96 6.02 9.70 -7.17
CA ILE A 96 4.76 10.36 -7.53
C ILE A 96 4.64 11.70 -6.78
N GLY A 97 4.89 11.72 -5.48
CA GLY A 97 4.85 12.95 -4.67
C GLY A 97 5.90 13.97 -5.10
N LEU A 98 7.13 13.53 -5.37
CA LEU A 98 8.20 14.37 -5.90
C LEU A 98 7.79 15.03 -7.22
N VAL A 99 7.33 14.24 -8.20
CA VAL A 99 6.92 14.75 -9.51
C VAL A 99 5.70 15.67 -9.39
N ALA A 100 4.73 15.33 -8.55
CA ALA A 100 3.57 16.18 -8.31
C ALA A 100 3.95 17.52 -7.66
N GLY A 101 4.92 17.53 -6.74
CA GLY A 101 5.47 18.75 -6.17
C GLY A 101 6.18 19.60 -7.20
N LEU A 102 7.03 19.01 -8.06
CA LEU A 102 7.69 19.73 -9.14
C LEU A 102 6.67 20.29 -10.16
N ASP A 103 5.65 19.51 -10.50
CA ASP A 103 4.56 19.94 -11.38
C ASP A 103 3.80 21.12 -10.78
N HIS A 104 3.48 21.07 -9.47
CA HIS A 104 2.87 22.21 -8.77
C HIS A 104 3.77 23.46 -8.81
N ARG A 105 5.08 23.28 -8.60
CA ARG A 105 6.06 24.38 -8.57
C ARG A 105 6.24 25.06 -9.92
N PHE A 106 6.32 24.27 -10.98
CA PHE A 106 6.63 24.75 -12.33
C PHE A 106 5.39 24.90 -13.22
N GLY A 107 4.23 24.44 -12.75
CA GLY A 107 2.95 24.55 -13.45
C GLY A 107 2.88 23.75 -14.75
N TRP A 108 3.45 22.54 -14.79
CA TRP A 108 3.48 21.74 -16.03
C TRP A 108 2.09 21.29 -16.48
N SER A 109 1.18 21.06 -15.54
CA SER A 109 -0.17 20.61 -15.82
C SER A 109 -1.22 21.20 -14.88
N ARG A 110 -2.49 21.02 -15.25
CA ARG A 110 -3.65 21.43 -14.43
C ARG A 110 -4.71 20.36 -14.50
N VAL A 111 -5.24 19.98 -13.34
CA VAL A 111 -6.36 19.05 -13.21
C VAL A 111 -7.60 19.82 -12.74
N PRO A 112 -8.76 19.67 -13.39
CA PRO A 112 -9.99 20.31 -12.95
C PRO A 112 -10.34 19.97 -11.50
N ALA A 113 -10.94 20.93 -10.77
CA ALA A 113 -11.30 20.73 -9.36
C ALA A 113 -12.26 19.53 -9.15
N SER A 114 -13.18 19.28 -10.08
CA SER A 114 -14.06 18.11 -10.05
C SER A 114 -13.31 16.79 -10.07
N VAL A 115 -12.24 16.71 -10.88
CA VAL A 115 -11.37 15.53 -10.95
C VAL A 115 -10.52 15.39 -9.69
N GLN A 116 -10.03 16.48 -9.10
CA GLN A 116 -9.32 16.45 -7.81
C GLN A 116 -10.21 15.93 -6.68
N TRP A 117 -11.47 16.37 -6.61
CA TRP A 117 -12.44 15.86 -5.64
C TRP A 117 -12.79 14.39 -5.88
N ALA A 118 -13.03 13.98 -7.12
CA ALA A 118 -13.28 12.57 -7.46
C ALA A 118 -12.07 11.70 -7.09
N ALA A 119 -10.85 12.18 -7.33
CA ALA A 119 -9.62 11.52 -6.96
C ALA A 119 -9.45 11.42 -5.44
N ALA A 120 -9.79 12.46 -4.67
CA ALA A 120 -9.78 12.40 -3.21
C ALA A 120 -10.76 11.34 -2.68
N LEU A 121 -11.97 11.26 -3.24
CA LEU A 121 -12.93 10.19 -2.89
C LEU A 121 -12.40 8.80 -3.25
N ALA A 122 -11.81 8.65 -4.44
CA ALA A 122 -11.19 7.39 -4.86
C ALA A 122 -10.03 6.99 -3.95
N LEU A 123 -9.23 7.95 -3.48
CA LEU A 123 -8.13 7.72 -2.54
C LEU A 123 -8.65 7.24 -1.17
N VAL A 124 -9.70 7.87 -0.66
CA VAL A 124 -10.36 7.43 0.59
C VAL A 124 -10.89 6.01 0.45
N ALA A 125 -11.56 5.70 -0.67
CA ALA A 125 -12.05 4.35 -0.95
C ALA A 125 -10.91 3.33 -1.05
N ALA A 126 -9.79 3.70 -1.70
CA ALA A 126 -8.61 2.85 -1.79
C ALA A 126 -8.01 2.55 -0.40
N TYR A 127 -7.90 3.55 0.48
CA TYR A 127 -7.44 3.35 1.86
C TYR A 127 -8.40 2.49 2.68
N ALA A 128 -9.71 2.67 2.53
CA ALA A 128 -10.71 1.84 3.19
C ALA A 128 -10.60 0.37 2.73
N PHE A 129 -10.49 0.14 1.42
CA PHE A 129 -10.35 -1.21 0.85
C PHE A 129 -9.03 -1.89 1.26
N ALA A 130 -7.93 -1.13 1.35
CA ALA A 130 -6.64 -1.64 1.83
C ALA A 130 -6.72 -2.02 3.32
N THR A 131 -7.41 -1.21 4.11
CA THR A 131 -7.65 -1.47 5.53
C THR A 131 -8.50 -2.72 5.72
N TRP A 132 -9.54 -2.90 4.91
CA TRP A 132 -10.38 -4.11 4.94
C TRP A 132 -9.58 -5.35 4.56
N ALA A 133 -8.73 -5.28 3.53
CA ALA A 133 -7.82 -6.37 3.15
C ALA A 133 -6.87 -6.75 4.29
N LEU A 134 -6.26 -5.75 4.91
CA LEU A 134 -5.36 -5.94 6.04
C LEU A 134 -6.09 -6.55 7.26
N ALA A 135 -7.31 -6.12 7.54
CA ALA A 135 -8.12 -6.64 8.65
C ALA A 135 -8.62 -8.07 8.40
N ALA A 136 -8.95 -8.42 7.16
CA ALA A 136 -9.48 -9.72 6.79
C ALA A 136 -8.39 -10.82 6.72
N ASN A 137 -7.13 -10.47 6.52
CA ASN A 137 -6.06 -11.44 6.31
C ASN A 137 -5.05 -11.49 7.47
N ARG A 138 -5.16 -12.53 8.31
CA ARG A 138 -4.25 -12.77 9.44
C ARG A 138 -2.78 -13.06 9.04
N TYR A 139 -2.56 -13.37 7.76
CA TYR A 139 -1.28 -13.68 7.15
C TYR A 139 -0.80 -12.52 6.26
N PHE A 140 -1.35 -11.30 6.41
CA PHE A 140 -0.92 -10.16 5.62
C PHE A 140 0.51 -9.72 5.99
N SER A 141 1.49 -10.04 5.14
CA SER A 141 2.90 -9.70 5.37
C SER A 141 3.33 -8.44 4.59
N ALA A 142 4.47 -7.87 4.96
CA ALA A 142 5.06 -6.73 4.26
C ALA A 142 5.89 -7.16 3.02
N VAL A 143 6.32 -8.42 3.01
CA VAL A 143 7.04 -9.08 1.91
C VAL A 143 6.25 -10.30 1.45
N ALA A 144 6.45 -10.70 0.21
CA ALA A 144 5.88 -11.93 -0.32
C ALA A 144 6.51 -13.14 0.38
N ARG A 145 5.68 -13.95 1.04
CA ARG A 145 6.12 -15.21 1.68
C ARG A 145 4.95 -16.16 1.92
N ILE A 146 5.29 -17.43 2.04
CA ILE A 146 4.41 -18.45 2.64
C ILE A 146 4.83 -18.64 4.10
N GLN A 147 3.88 -18.55 5.03
CA GLN A 147 4.08 -18.54 6.48
C GLN A 147 3.77 -19.92 7.05
N SER A 148 4.52 -20.93 6.62
CA SER A 148 4.40 -22.31 7.13
C SER A 148 4.60 -22.37 8.65
N ASP A 149 5.47 -21.52 9.18
CA ASP A 149 5.72 -21.29 10.62
C ASP A 149 4.48 -20.80 11.40
N ARG A 150 3.50 -20.22 10.71
CA ARG A 150 2.23 -19.75 11.30
C ARG A 150 1.02 -20.58 10.85
N GLY A 151 1.26 -21.71 10.19
CA GLY A 151 0.20 -22.56 9.64
C GLY A 151 -0.69 -21.80 8.66
N GLN A 152 -0.08 -21.13 7.66
CA GLN A 152 -0.82 -20.32 6.69
C GLN A 152 -1.89 -21.14 5.97
N THR A 153 -3.11 -20.59 5.95
CA THR A 153 -4.22 -21.09 5.15
C THR A 153 -4.72 -19.99 4.21
N VAL A 154 -5.46 -20.40 3.17
CA VAL A 154 -6.02 -19.45 2.20
C VAL A 154 -7.13 -18.63 2.84
N VAL A 155 -6.97 -17.30 2.81
CA VAL A 155 -8.02 -16.35 3.17
C VAL A 155 -8.85 -16.06 1.92
N SER A 156 -10.14 -16.40 1.97
CA SER A 156 -11.08 -16.28 0.84
C SER A 156 -12.33 -15.46 1.16
N SER A 157 -12.39 -14.84 2.34
CA SER A 157 -13.52 -14.03 2.80
C SER A 157 -13.23 -12.53 2.74
N GLY A 158 -14.27 -11.71 2.90
CA GLY A 158 -14.15 -10.26 2.82
C GLY A 158 -13.73 -9.79 1.42
N PRO A 159 -12.73 -8.90 1.28
CA PRO A 159 -12.35 -8.38 -0.03
C PRO A 159 -11.65 -9.44 -0.90
N TYR A 160 -11.14 -10.51 -0.28
CA TYR A 160 -10.58 -11.66 -0.98
C TYR A 160 -11.64 -12.51 -1.69
N ALA A 161 -12.93 -12.36 -1.37
CA ALA A 161 -14.01 -12.97 -2.15
C ALA A 161 -14.24 -12.25 -3.50
N LEU A 162 -13.75 -11.01 -3.64
CA LEU A 162 -13.95 -10.18 -4.83
C LEU A 162 -12.77 -10.29 -5.81
N VAL A 163 -11.55 -10.17 -5.27
CA VAL A 163 -10.29 -10.20 -6.02
C VAL A 163 -9.21 -10.88 -5.18
N ARG A 164 -8.22 -11.54 -5.81
CA ARG A 164 -7.18 -12.27 -5.09
C ARG A 164 -6.20 -11.39 -4.33
N HIS A 165 -5.94 -10.17 -4.82
CA HIS A 165 -4.94 -9.24 -4.26
C HIS A 165 -5.55 -7.85 -3.95
N PRO A 166 -6.48 -7.76 -2.99
CA PRO A 166 -7.26 -6.54 -2.76
C PRO A 166 -6.41 -5.34 -2.32
N ALA A 167 -5.33 -5.55 -1.56
CA ALA A 167 -4.42 -4.45 -1.21
C ALA A 167 -3.64 -3.91 -2.41
N TYR A 168 -3.29 -4.76 -3.39
CA TYR A 168 -2.69 -4.31 -4.63
C TYR A 168 -3.72 -3.59 -5.51
N ALA A 169 -4.97 -4.03 -5.54
CA ALA A 169 -6.04 -3.28 -6.20
C ALA A 169 -6.20 -1.86 -5.59
N SER A 170 -6.13 -1.74 -4.26
CA SER A 170 -6.06 -0.43 -3.59
C SER A 170 -4.85 0.39 -4.00
N SER A 171 -3.66 -0.20 -4.05
CA SER A 171 -2.44 0.52 -4.45
C SER A 171 -2.51 1.04 -5.89
N LEU A 172 -3.09 0.27 -6.81
CA LEU A 172 -3.32 0.69 -8.18
C LEU A 172 -4.20 1.95 -8.22
N VAL A 173 -5.39 1.89 -7.62
CA VAL A 173 -6.32 3.03 -7.60
C VAL A 173 -5.72 4.21 -6.85
N GLY A 174 -5.11 3.96 -5.69
CA GLY A 174 -4.50 4.98 -4.85
C GLY A 174 -3.35 5.73 -5.52
N SER A 175 -2.54 5.06 -6.35
CA SER A 175 -1.43 5.72 -7.06
C SER A 175 -1.92 6.75 -8.10
N VAL A 176 -2.95 6.39 -8.87
CA VAL A 176 -3.59 7.31 -9.85
C VAL A 176 -4.33 8.43 -9.11
N ALA A 177 -5.10 8.07 -8.09
CA ALA A 177 -5.85 9.02 -7.28
C ALA A 177 -4.93 10.03 -6.58
N MET A 178 -3.77 9.60 -6.08
CA MET A 178 -2.77 10.48 -5.49
C MET A 178 -2.29 11.55 -6.49
N ALA A 179 -1.87 11.15 -7.69
CA ALA A 179 -1.39 12.10 -8.70
C ALA A 179 -2.49 13.12 -9.09
N LEU A 180 -3.70 12.63 -9.34
CA LEU A 180 -4.83 13.48 -9.73
C LEU A 180 -5.32 14.38 -8.60
N MET A 181 -5.37 13.90 -7.35
CA MET A 181 -5.76 14.70 -6.18
C MET A 181 -4.74 15.81 -5.91
N LEU A 182 -3.46 15.55 -6.15
CA LEU A 182 -2.40 16.57 -6.10
C LEU A 182 -2.45 17.50 -7.33
N GLY A 183 -3.37 17.30 -8.26
CA GLY A 183 -3.53 18.16 -9.42
C GLY A 183 -2.42 18.01 -10.45
N SER A 184 -1.73 16.87 -10.48
CA SER A 184 -0.59 16.61 -11.35
C SER A 184 -0.86 15.49 -12.36
N LEU A 185 -0.94 15.85 -13.64
CA LEU A 185 -0.92 14.86 -14.73
C LEU A 185 0.48 14.30 -14.93
N ALA A 186 1.55 15.08 -14.67
CA ALA A 186 2.92 14.58 -14.74
C ALA A 186 3.17 13.44 -13.75
N GLY A 187 2.54 13.50 -12.56
CA GLY A 187 2.58 12.44 -11.55
C GLY A 187 1.99 11.10 -12.01
N LEU A 188 1.19 11.07 -13.08
CA LEU A 188 0.69 9.82 -13.66
C LEU A 188 1.80 9.01 -14.33
N ILE A 189 2.89 9.63 -14.76
CA ILE A 189 4.02 8.94 -15.39
C ILE A 189 4.71 7.99 -14.39
N PRO A 190 5.21 8.46 -13.22
CA PRO A 190 5.74 7.54 -12.22
C PRO A 190 4.67 6.62 -11.64
N ALA A 191 3.39 7.03 -11.59
CA ALA A 191 2.30 6.13 -11.20
C ALA A 191 2.17 4.94 -12.16
N ALA A 192 2.26 5.16 -13.47
CA ALA A 192 2.26 4.08 -14.47
C ALA A 192 3.45 3.13 -14.28
N GLY A 193 4.65 3.66 -14.00
CA GLY A 193 5.82 2.85 -13.68
C GLY A 193 5.65 2.00 -12.41
N MET A 194 5.10 2.59 -11.35
CA MET A 194 4.75 1.89 -10.12
C MET A 194 3.68 0.80 -10.36
N ILE A 195 2.65 1.08 -11.18
CA ILE A 195 1.60 0.13 -11.54
C ILE A 195 2.18 -1.04 -12.33
N ALA A 196 3.11 -0.81 -13.26
CA ALA A 196 3.79 -1.88 -13.97
C ALA A 196 4.57 -2.79 -13.00
N ALA A 197 5.31 -2.22 -12.05
CA ALA A 197 5.98 -2.97 -11.00
C ALA A 197 5.00 -3.74 -10.11
N LEU A 198 3.87 -3.13 -9.76
CA LEU A 198 2.80 -3.76 -8.98
C LEU A 198 2.15 -4.94 -9.72
N ILE A 199 1.92 -4.83 -11.02
CA ILE A 199 1.38 -5.91 -11.87
C ILE A 199 2.37 -7.07 -11.91
N ALA A 200 3.66 -6.80 -12.13
CA ALA A 200 4.70 -7.82 -12.10
C ALA A 200 4.76 -8.51 -10.72
N ARG A 201 4.73 -7.73 -9.63
CA ARG A 201 4.73 -8.23 -8.26
C ARG A 201 3.51 -9.12 -7.99
N THR A 202 2.33 -8.68 -8.40
CA THR A 202 1.08 -9.42 -8.26
C THR A 202 1.15 -10.76 -8.98
N LYS A 203 1.66 -10.79 -10.21
CA LYS A 203 1.80 -12.03 -10.98
C LYS A 203 2.72 -13.03 -10.27
N LEU A 204 3.90 -12.58 -9.85
CA LEU A 204 4.90 -13.44 -9.20
C LEU A 204 4.43 -13.95 -7.84
N GLU A 205 3.73 -13.12 -7.07
CA GLU A 205 3.14 -13.55 -5.80
C GLU A 205 2.00 -14.56 -6.00
N ASP A 206 1.13 -14.33 -6.99
CA ASP A 206 0.06 -15.26 -7.36
C ASP A 206 0.62 -16.62 -7.80
N GLU A 207 1.69 -16.64 -8.61
CA GLU A 207 2.40 -17.86 -9.02
C GLU A 207 3.07 -18.58 -7.85
N MET A 208 3.71 -17.84 -6.94
CA MET A 208 4.29 -18.40 -5.72
C MET A 208 3.20 -19.07 -4.84
N LEU A 209 2.06 -18.41 -4.67
CA LEU A 209 0.94 -18.95 -3.88
C LEU A 209 0.31 -20.17 -4.55
N GLN A 210 0.14 -20.16 -5.88
CA GLN A 210 -0.32 -21.32 -6.65
C GLN A 210 0.62 -22.52 -6.47
N ALA A 211 1.93 -22.30 -6.51
CA ALA A 211 2.92 -23.36 -6.42
C ALA A 211 3.11 -23.91 -4.99
N GLY A 212 2.92 -23.07 -3.97
CA GLY A 212 3.36 -23.41 -2.61
C GLY A 212 2.30 -23.40 -1.51
N LEU A 213 1.11 -22.80 -1.72
CA LEU A 213 0.08 -22.71 -0.68
C LEU A 213 -1.06 -23.70 -0.94
N PRO A 214 -1.22 -24.75 -0.10
CA PRO A 214 -2.31 -25.71 -0.23
C PRO A 214 -3.69 -25.04 -0.26
N GLY A 215 -4.54 -25.46 -1.20
CA GLY A 215 -5.88 -24.93 -1.42
C GLY A 215 -5.95 -23.61 -2.20
N TYR A 216 -4.80 -22.99 -2.56
CA TYR A 216 -4.81 -21.74 -3.32
C TYR A 216 -5.31 -21.93 -4.75
N ALA A 217 -5.00 -23.05 -5.40
CA ALA A 217 -5.48 -23.36 -6.74
C ALA A 217 -7.01 -23.42 -6.82
N ASP A 218 -7.67 -24.09 -5.87
CA ASP A 218 -9.14 -24.15 -5.79
C ASP A 218 -9.75 -22.78 -5.53
N TYR A 219 -9.11 -21.98 -4.68
CA TYR A 219 -9.51 -20.60 -4.44
C TYR A 219 -9.38 -19.75 -5.71
N ALA A 220 -8.27 -19.87 -6.43
CA ALA A 220 -8.01 -19.13 -7.66
C ALA A 220 -8.94 -19.51 -8.81
N ALA A 221 -9.44 -20.75 -8.83
CA ALA A 221 -10.49 -21.18 -9.75
C ALA A 221 -11.84 -20.49 -9.46
N ARG A 222 -12.17 -20.25 -8.18
CA ARG A 222 -13.40 -19.55 -7.77
C ARG A 222 -13.29 -18.04 -7.92
N VAL A 223 -12.21 -17.45 -7.43
CA VAL A 223 -11.94 -16.01 -7.50
C VAL A 223 -10.97 -15.76 -8.65
N ARG A 224 -11.55 -15.53 -9.84
CA ARG A 224 -10.81 -15.47 -11.11
C ARG A 224 -9.91 -14.25 -11.24
N TYR A 225 -10.32 -13.13 -10.64
CA TYR A 225 -9.68 -11.82 -10.81
C TYR A 225 -8.56 -11.59 -9.79
N ARG A 226 -7.41 -11.11 -10.26
CA ARG A 226 -6.27 -10.72 -9.43
C ARG A 226 -6.48 -9.35 -8.81
N LEU A 227 -6.84 -8.36 -9.62
CA LEU A 227 -6.90 -6.94 -9.22
C LEU A 227 -8.21 -6.26 -9.61
N ILE A 228 -8.69 -6.44 -10.84
CA ILE A 228 -9.84 -5.70 -11.37
C ILE A 228 -10.85 -6.70 -11.94
N PRO A 229 -12.07 -6.76 -11.36
CA PRO A 229 -13.14 -7.62 -11.88
C PRO A 229 -13.41 -7.36 -13.37
N GLY A 230 -13.43 -8.44 -14.16
CA GLY A 230 -13.66 -8.41 -15.60
C GLY A 230 -12.43 -8.08 -16.46
N VAL A 231 -11.29 -7.75 -15.85
CA VAL A 231 -10.05 -7.41 -16.59
C VAL A 231 -8.95 -8.43 -16.31
N TRP A 232 -8.55 -8.59 -15.05
CA TRP A 232 -7.43 -9.45 -14.66
C TRP A 232 -7.49 -9.92 -13.21
#